data_AF-A0A837C9X1-F1
#
_entry.id   AF-A0A837C9X1-F1
#
_cell.length_a   1.000
_cell.length_b   1.000
_cell.length_c   1.000
_cell.angle_alpha   90.00
_cell.angle_beta   90.00
_cell.angle_gamma   90.00
#
_symmetry.space_group_name_H-M   'P 1'
#
loop_
_entity.id
_entity.type
_entity.pdbx_description
1 polymer ?
#
loop_
_entity_poly.entity_id
_entity_poly.type
_entity_poly.pdbx_seq_one_letter_code
_entity_poly.pdbx_strand_id
1 'polypeptide(L)'
;MTESLVGGAAAAPLSLRAAATFTSAAVRAARQLLTEFERGRGIDAAVLRSAMEAAFGASDAAGAWNWKTAYDVCEAATVLFLRKFGPAIRARAGSTAAMLPMLAKVANRLPTHTRRSEDSQALQQFSTPIPLGLIACTAAAITSADRVLEPSAGTGLLAIFAELAGGDLVLNELAESRAGLLEHLFADVNVTRFDAAQIDDHLDASVVPSVVLMNPPFSAVANVDRRMADAAFRHIASALARLRDGGRLVAIAGAGLAPDNPAWLEAFVRLQERGRVVFSAAIDGAVYAKHGTQTDTRLLVIDKLPAADPKAFPTSQGMAGDVPALLEWVTQHAPPRLPVTAPVVADVIRRPAISRSAGAIAPSPSSTSGSAPEGVELAYKIVEWSPPESARLTDALYEEFGLQSIRIPGSCAHPTKLVQSAAMVSSSRSTRVSDNFPAAFYRAPPRLTLPTYLRRSCAIGMFSCSCNVHVSGRAGVSNSRQKLA
;
A
#
# COMPACT_ATOMS: atom_id res chain seq x y z
N MET A 1 -29.26 18.42 23.67
CA MET A 1 -29.62 17.15 23.02
C MET A 1 -28.65 16.96 21.88
N THR A 2 -27.77 15.99 22.08
CA THR A 2 -26.71 15.52 21.20
C THR A 2 -27.31 14.64 20.10
N GLU A 3 -27.00 14.93 18.84
CA GLU A 3 -26.89 13.86 17.85
C GLU A 3 -25.47 13.85 17.28
N SER A 4 -24.82 12.73 17.58
CA SER A 4 -23.47 12.36 17.21
C SER A 4 -23.57 11.52 15.94
N LEU A 5 -23.14 12.07 14.80
CA LEU A 5 -22.92 11.28 13.59
C LEU A 5 -21.51 10.69 13.65
N VAL A 6 -21.44 9.48 14.20
CA VAL A 6 -20.30 8.57 14.06
C VAL A 6 -20.49 7.79 12.77
N GLY A 7 -19.49 7.79 11.90
CA GLY A 7 -19.51 7.01 10.67
C GLY A 7 -18.30 7.29 9.78
N GLY A 8 -17.12 6.84 10.21
CA GLY A 8 -15.95 6.74 9.34
C GLY A 8 -16.17 5.63 8.31
N ALA A 9 -16.93 5.93 7.25
CA ALA A 9 -17.02 5.06 6.10
C ALA A 9 -15.69 5.14 5.34
N ALA A 10 -14.98 4.01 5.24
CA ALA A 10 -13.88 3.89 4.29
C ALA A 10 -14.38 4.35 2.91
N ALA A 11 -13.74 5.39 2.36
CA ALA A 11 -14.15 5.98 1.09
C ALA A 11 -14.22 4.89 0.01
N ALA A 12 -15.34 4.80 -0.70
CA ALA A 12 -15.50 3.86 -1.80
C ALA A 12 -14.38 4.08 -2.83
N PRO A 13 -13.78 3.02 -3.39
CA PRO A 13 -12.71 3.14 -4.37
C PRO A 13 -13.18 3.98 -5.55
N LEU A 14 -12.34 4.93 -6.00
CA LEU A 14 -12.66 5.79 -7.12
C LEU A 14 -12.78 4.94 -8.39
N SER A 15 -13.67 5.33 -9.31
CA SER A 15 -13.59 4.77 -10.66
C SER A 15 -12.21 5.09 -11.26
N LEU A 16 -11.67 4.20 -12.09
CA LEU A 16 -10.35 4.40 -12.73
C LEU A 16 -10.22 5.77 -13.40
N ARG A 17 -11.30 6.25 -14.04
CA ARG A 17 -11.34 7.57 -14.68
C ARG A 17 -11.29 8.71 -13.66
N ALA A 18 -12.00 8.58 -12.55
CA ALA A 18 -11.98 9.57 -11.48
C ALA A 18 -10.62 9.63 -10.79
N ALA A 19 -10.01 8.46 -10.49
CA ALA A 19 -8.66 8.36 -9.95
C ALA A 19 -7.63 9.03 -10.88
N ALA A 20 -7.66 8.73 -12.18
CA ALA A 20 -6.75 9.36 -13.15
C ALA A 20 -6.94 10.89 -13.24
N THR A 21 -8.18 11.37 -13.18
CA THR A 21 -8.48 12.82 -13.21
C THR A 21 -7.95 13.51 -11.95
N PHE A 22 -8.16 12.88 -10.79
CA PHE A 22 -7.67 13.35 -9.50
C PHE A 22 -6.13 13.43 -9.50
N THR A 23 -5.46 12.35 -9.90
CA THR A 23 -3.99 12.31 -9.99
C THR A 23 -3.46 13.36 -10.96
N SER A 24 -4.09 13.55 -12.11
CA SER A 24 -3.70 14.59 -13.07
C SER A 24 -3.79 16.00 -12.47
N ALA A 25 -4.87 16.28 -11.72
CA ALA A 25 -5.02 17.54 -11.01
C ALA A 25 -3.94 17.71 -9.92
N ALA A 26 -3.69 16.69 -9.11
CA ALA A 26 -2.66 16.70 -8.08
C ALA A 26 -1.26 16.96 -8.66
N VAL A 27 -0.89 16.28 -9.75
CA VAL A 27 0.39 16.49 -10.44
C VAL A 27 0.51 17.91 -11.00
N ARG A 28 -0.58 18.47 -11.54
CA ARG A 28 -0.60 19.85 -12.04
C ARG A 28 -0.38 20.86 -10.92
N ALA A 29 -1.06 20.68 -9.78
CA ALA A 29 -0.84 21.49 -8.59
C ALA A 29 0.61 21.39 -8.09
N ALA A 30 1.18 20.17 -8.03
CA ALA A 30 2.56 19.97 -7.61
C ALA A 30 3.57 20.69 -8.52
N ARG A 31 3.34 20.70 -9.84
CA ARG A 31 4.16 21.45 -10.81
C ARG A 31 4.01 22.96 -10.65
N GLN A 32 2.82 23.46 -10.32
CA GLN A 32 2.63 24.88 -10.00
C GLN A 32 3.43 25.26 -8.76
N LEU A 33 3.35 24.47 -7.69
CA LEU A 33 4.12 24.69 -6.46
C LEU A 33 5.63 24.59 -6.67
N LEU A 34 6.10 23.67 -7.52
CA LEU A 34 7.51 23.60 -7.95
C LEU A 34 7.98 24.94 -8.53
N THR A 35 7.13 25.59 -9.33
CA THR A 35 7.47 26.89 -9.92
C THR A 35 7.64 27.97 -8.85
N GLU A 36 6.89 27.90 -7.74
CA GLU A 36 7.08 28.80 -6.60
C GLU A 36 8.36 28.50 -5.81
N PHE A 37 8.71 27.22 -5.64
CA PHE A 37 10.01 26.80 -5.09
C PHE A 37 11.18 27.34 -5.91
N GLU A 38 11.10 27.25 -7.23
CA GLU A 38 12.14 27.73 -8.16
C GLU A 38 12.38 29.25 -8.04
N ARG A 39 11.34 30.00 -7.67
CA ARG A 39 11.42 31.44 -7.40
C ARG A 39 11.88 31.76 -5.97
N GLY A 40 12.12 30.74 -5.14
CA GLY A 40 12.48 30.89 -3.74
C GLY A 40 11.35 31.44 -2.87
N ARG A 41 10.09 31.35 -3.32
CA ARG A 41 8.93 31.77 -2.52
C ARG A 41 8.57 30.70 -1.48
N GLY A 42 8.02 31.16 -0.35
CA GLY A 42 7.41 30.25 0.62
C GLY A 42 6.04 29.79 0.12
N ILE A 43 5.72 28.53 0.37
CA ILE A 43 4.39 27.95 0.15
C ILE A 43 3.66 28.03 1.50
N ASP A 44 2.84 29.04 1.67
CA ASP A 44 1.90 29.12 2.78
C ASP A 44 0.56 28.46 2.40
N ALA A 45 -0.39 28.48 3.34
CA ALA A 45 -1.71 27.90 3.11
C ALA A 45 -2.51 28.62 2.00
N ALA A 46 -2.23 29.90 1.72
CA ALA A 46 -2.91 30.64 0.67
C ALA A 46 -2.38 30.26 -0.71
N VAL A 47 -1.06 30.17 -0.86
CA VAL A 47 -0.39 29.68 -2.08
C VAL A 47 -0.82 28.24 -2.37
N LEU A 48 -0.82 27.37 -1.35
CA LEU A 48 -1.26 25.99 -1.49
C LEU A 48 -2.74 25.91 -1.92
N ARG A 49 -3.64 26.64 -1.25
CA ARG A 49 -5.06 26.68 -1.63
C ARG A 49 -5.23 27.14 -3.08
N SER A 50 -4.56 28.22 -3.48
CA SER A 50 -4.65 28.76 -4.84
C SER A 50 -4.23 27.74 -5.90
N ALA A 51 -3.12 27.02 -5.67
CA ALA A 51 -2.67 25.97 -6.58
C ALA A 51 -3.67 24.79 -6.67
N MET A 52 -4.24 24.40 -5.53
CA MET A 52 -5.25 23.34 -5.48
C MET A 52 -6.54 23.75 -6.20
N GLU A 53 -7.06 24.95 -5.94
CA GLU A 53 -8.26 25.48 -6.60
C GLU A 53 -8.07 25.61 -8.11
N ALA A 54 -6.91 26.11 -8.56
CA ALA A 54 -6.58 26.22 -9.97
C ALA A 54 -6.49 24.86 -10.66
N ALA A 55 -6.00 23.83 -9.96
CA ALA A 55 -5.83 22.50 -10.54
C ALA A 55 -7.10 21.63 -10.48
N PHE A 56 -7.87 21.71 -9.40
CA PHE A 56 -9.08 20.92 -9.21
C PHE A 56 -10.34 21.63 -9.72
N GLY A 57 -10.27 22.94 -10.00
CA GLY A 57 -11.40 23.74 -10.50
C GLY A 57 -12.49 24.00 -9.47
N ALA A 58 -12.18 23.80 -8.18
CA ALA A 58 -13.14 23.88 -7.08
C ALA A 58 -12.44 24.28 -5.76
N SER A 59 -13.18 24.98 -4.89
CA SER A 59 -12.71 25.36 -3.55
C SER A 59 -12.64 24.17 -2.59
N ASP A 60 -11.96 24.34 -1.45
CA ASP A 60 -11.93 23.33 -0.38
C ASP A 60 -13.33 23.03 0.19
N ALA A 61 -14.22 24.02 0.19
CA ALA A 61 -15.62 23.86 0.62
C ALA A 61 -16.47 22.99 -0.34
N ALA A 62 -16.06 22.82 -1.59
CA ALA A 62 -16.79 22.03 -2.58
C ALA A 62 -16.51 20.51 -2.49
N GLY A 63 -15.56 20.09 -1.65
CA GLY A 63 -15.24 18.67 -1.42
C GLY A 63 -14.48 17.97 -2.54
N ALA A 64 -14.04 18.68 -3.58
CA ALA A 64 -13.27 18.11 -4.69
C ALA A 64 -11.85 17.67 -4.29
N TRP A 65 -11.33 18.24 -3.21
CA TRP A 65 -10.06 17.90 -2.59
C TRP A 65 -10.11 18.22 -1.10
N ASN A 66 -9.19 17.65 -0.32
CA ASN A 66 -9.05 17.93 1.11
C ASN A 66 -7.63 18.37 1.47
N TRP A 67 -7.44 18.89 2.67
CA TRP A 67 -6.13 19.39 3.11
C TRP A 67 -5.06 18.31 3.17
N LYS A 68 -5.42 17.05 3.41
CA LYS A 68 -4.48 15.93 3.30
C LYS A 68 -3.91 15.81 1.89
N THR A 69 -4.77 15.84 0.88
CA THR A 69 -4.36 15.83 -0.53
C THR A 69 -3.46 17.03 -0.85
N ALA A 70 -3.79 18.20 -0.32
CA ALA A 70 -2.97 19.40 -0.52
C ALA A 70 -1.56 19.22 0.08
N TYR A 71 -1.42 18.58 1.23
CA TYR A 71 -0.13 18.23 1.81
C TYR A 71 0.62 17.17 0.97
N ASP A 72 -0.06 16.11 0.51
CA ASP A 72 0.53 15.12 -0.40
C ASP A 72 1.05 15.79 -1.70
N VAL A 73 0.35 16.82 -2.20
CA VAL A 73 0.78 17.65 -3.36
C VAL A 73 2.02 18.51 -3.04
N CYS A 74 2.12 19.08 -1.84
CA CYS A 74 3.33 19.78 -1.38
C CYS A 74 4.54 18.83 -1.32
N GLU A 75 4.34 17.60 -0.85
CA GLU A 75 5.40 16.59 -0.81
C GLU A 75 5.83 16.19 -2.22
N ALA A 76 4.89 15.98 -3.13
CA ALA A 76 5.19 15.73 -4.54
C ALA A 76 5.98 16.88 -5.19
N ALA A 77 5.63 18.13 -4.90
CA ALA A 77 6.39 19.29 -5.37
C ALA A 77 7.84 19.27 -4.82
N THR A 78 8.02 18.80 -3.59
CA THR A 78 9.35 18.64 -2.97
C THR A 78 10.17 17.54 -3.64
N VAL A 79 9.55 16.40 -3.98
CA VAL A 79 10.19 15.34 -4.77
C VAL A 79 10.63 15.87 -6.13
N LEU A 80 9.76 16.58 -6.84
CA LEU A 80 10.10 17.19 -8.14
C LEU A 80 11.26 18.20 -8.02
N PHE A 81 11.26 19.02 -6.97
CA PHE A 81 12.33 19.97 -6.70
C PHE A 81 13.66 19.25 -6.45
N LEU A 82 13.67 18.23 -5.58
CA LEU A 82 14.87 17.47 -5.26
C LEU A 82 15.37 16.65 -6.46
N ARG A 83 14.49 16.13 -7.31
CA ARG A 83 14.91 15.48 -8.55
C ARG A 83 15.65 16.45 -9.48
N LYS A 84 15.10 17.66 -9.63
CA LYS A 84 15.66 18.68 -10.52
C LYS A 84 16.95 19.30 -9.98
N PHE A 85 16.99 19.64 -8.69
CA PHE A 85 18.07 20.43 -8.09
C PHE A 85 18.98 19.64 -7.15
N GLY A 86 18.57 18.46 -6.70
CA GLY A 86 19.32 17.59 -5.78
C GLY A 86 20.73 17.27 -6.25
N PRO A 87 20.97 16.90 -7.53
CA PRO A 87 22.33 16.66 -8.02
C PRO A 87 23.25 17.88 -7.87
N ALA A 88 22.74 19.08 -8.21
CA ALA A 88 23.48 20.33 -8.08
C ALA A 88 23.71 20.72 -6.61
N ILE A 89 22.70 20.54 -5.75
CA ILE A 89 22.80 20.75 -4.30
C ILE A 89 23.89 19.86 -3.72
N ARG A 90 23.89 18.56 -4.06
CA ARG A 90 24.90 17.60 -3.58
C ARG A 90 26.30 17.94 -4.09
N ALA A 91 26.44 18.23 -5.38
CA ALA A 91 27.72 18.61 -5.98
C ALA A 91 28.31 19.86 -5.31
N ARG A 92 27.47 20.86 -5.01
CA ARG A 92 27.88 22.08 -4.32
C ARG A 92 28.22 21.85 -2.84
N ALA A 93 27.45 21.03 -2.14
CA ALA A 93 27.65 20.77 -0.72
C ALA A 93 28.92 19.95 -0.45
N GLY A 94 29.25 18.98 -1.31
CA GLY A 94 30.44 18.13 -1.18
C GLY A 94 30.39 17.11 -0.03
N SER A 95 29.44 17.22 0.90
CA SER A 95 29.19 16.24 1.97
C SER A 95 27.72 16.25 2.42
N THR A 96 27.28 15.16 3.05
CA THR A 96 25.94 15.05 3.66
C THR A 96 25.71 16.13 4.71
N ALA A 97 26.69 16.38 5.59
CA ALA A 97 26.60 17.38 6.65
C ALA A 97 26.39 18.80 6.08
N ALA A 98 27.10 19.15 5.00
CA ALA A 98 26.94 20.44 4.33
C ALA A 98 25.63 20.55 3.52
N MET A 99 25.06 19.43 3.08
CA MET A 99 23.77 19.39 2.37
C MET A 99 22.59 19.63 3.31
N LEU A 100 22.69 19.16 4.56
CA LEU A 100 21.63 19.24 5.56
C LEU A 100 21.04 20.66 5.76
N PRO A 101 21.83 21.73 5.99
CA PRO A 101 21.28 23.08 6.13
C PRO A 101 20.62 23.62 4.84
N MET A 102 21.03 23.14 3.66
CA MET A 102 20.36 23.50 2.40
C MET A 102 18.98 22.87 2.31
N LEU A 103 18.84 21.60 2.71
CA LEU A 103 17.56 20.92 2.78
C LEU A 103 16.64 21.49 3.86
N ALA A 104 17.20 21.89 5.01
CA ALA A 104 16.45 22.58 6.05
C ALA A 104 15.84 23.90 5.53
N LYS A 105 16.57 24.65 4.68
CA LYS A 105 16.03 25.84 4.01
C LYS A 105 14.87 25.51 3.08
N VAL A 106 14.93 24.41 2.33
CA VAL A 106 13.83 23.94 1.47
C VAL A 106 12.61 23.56 2.31
N ALA A 107 12.80 22.73 3.34
CA ALA A 107 11.73 22.35 4.27
C ALA A 107 11.13 23.57 4.99
N ASN A 108 11.91 24.64 5.17
CA ASN A 108 11.43 25.88 5.75
C ASN A 108 10.54 26.73 4.84
N ARG A 109 10.46 26.40 3.56
CA ARG A 109 9.52 27.02 2.61
C ARG A 109 8.20 26.27 2.50
N LEU A 110 8.07 25.08 3.09
CA LEU A 110 6.84 24.32 3.11
C LEU A 110 5.89 24.76 4.23
N PRO A 111 4.57 24.59 4.05
CA PRO A 111 3.61 24.88 5.10
C PRO A 111 3.72 23.85 6.23
N THR A 112 3.41 24.26 7.46
CA THR A 112 3.19 23.32 8.55
C THR A 112 1.87 22.58 8.33
N HIS A 113 1.86 21.27 8.56
CA HIS A 113 0.66 20.43 8.46
C HIS A 113 -0.27 20.66 9.67
N THR A 114 -0.94 21.80 9.71
CA THR A 114 -1.79 22.24 10.84
C THR A 114 -3.22 21.70 10.78
N ARG A 115 -3.74 21.36 9.59
CA ARG A 115 -5.11 20.88 9.39
C ARG A 115 -5.14 19.36 9.33
N ARG A 116 -5.60 18.72 10.40
CA ARG A 116 -5.65 17.26 10.51
C ARG A 116 -6.94 16.75 9.88
N SER A 117 -6.84 15.79 8.96
CA SER A 117 -7.99 14.96 8.58
C SER A 117 -8.19 13.85 9.63
N GLU A 118 -9.42 13.37 9.79
CA GLU A 118 -9.73 12.22 10.66
C GLU A 118 -8.91 10.99 10.24
N ASP A 119 -8.78 10.75 8.94
CA ASP A 119 -7.97 9.65 8.37
C ASP A 119 -6.49 9.73 8.71
N SER A 120 -5.89 10.93 8.66
CA SER A 120 -4.49 11.14 9.07
C SER A 120 -4.26 10.87 10.56
N GLN A 121 -5.26 11.15 11.40
CA GLN A 121 -5.20 10.86 12.84
C GLN A 121 -5.39 9.37 13.13
N ALA A 122 -6.34 8.73 12.44
CA ALA A 122 -6.66 7.31 12.60
C ALA A 122 -5.52 6.40 12.13
N LEU A 123 -4.85 6.74 11.01
CA LEU A 123 -3.82 5.90 10.41
C LEU A 123 -2.39 6.26 10.83
N GLN A 124 -2.19 7.35 11.57
CA GLN A 124 -0.86 7.87 11.96
C GLN A 124 0.15 7.95 10.81
N GLN A 125 -0.33 8.26 9.61
CA GLN A 125 0.49 8.36 8.39
C GLN A 125 1.15 9.74 8.32
N PHE A 126 2.28 9.91 9.01
CA PHE A 126 3.09 11.12 8.91
C PHE A 126 4.23 10.91 7.92
N SER A 127 4.38 11.84 6.99
CA SER A 127 5.45 11.81 6.00
C SER A 127 6.80 12.15 6.62
N THR A 128 7.87 11.58 6.09
CA THR A 128 9.21 11.76 6.63
C THR A 128 9.76 13.16 6.28
N PRO A 129 10.19 13.97 7.26
CA PRO A 129 10.85 15.24 6.98
C PRO A 129 12.09 15.03 6.09
N ILE A 130 12.23 15.85 5.04
CA ILE A 130 13.35 15.77 4.08
C ILE A 130 14.73 15.68 4.74
N PRO A 131 15.08 16.51 5.77
CA PRO A 131 16.35 16.36 6.46
C PRO A 131 16.54 14.98 7.08
N LEU A 132 15.50 14.39 7.68
CA LEU A 132 15.56 13.05 8.26
C LEU A 132 15.66 11.96 7.18
N GLY A 133 15.01 12.14 6.04
CA GLY A 133 15.15 11.25 4.89
C GLY A 133 16.59 11.16 4.37
N LEU A 134 17.32 12.28 4.36
CA LEU A 134 18.76 12.29 4.03
C LEU A 134 19.57 11.45 5.05
N ILE A 135 19.25 11.52 6.34
CA ILE A 135 19.96 10.75 7.37
C ILE A 135 19.68 9.27 7.22
N ALA A 136 18.42 8.89 6.98
CA ALA A 136 18.04 7.51 6.77
C ALA A 136 18.73 6.93 5.51
N CYS A 137 18.80 7.69 4.42
CA CYS A 137 19.59 7.33 3.24
C CYS A 137 21.10 7.21 3.52
N THR A 138 21.64 8.08 4.39
CA THR A 138 23.05 8.04 4.79
C THR A 138 23.36 6.78 5.62
N ALA A 139 22.51 6.45 6.59
CA ALA A 139 22.61 5.22 7.37
C ALA A 139 22.49 3.95 6.50
N ALA A 140 21.68 4.05 5.44
CA ALA A 140 21.49 2.98 4.46
C ALA A 140 22.69 2.81 3.52
N ALA A 141 23.61 3.78 3.45
CA ALA A 141 24.81 3.75 2.62
C ALA A 141 24.55 3.22 1.20
N ILE A 142 23.56 3.81 0.53
CA ILE A 142 23.10 3.42 -0.81
C ILE A 142 24.15 3.80 -1.86
N THR A 143 24.34 2.92 -2.84
CA THR A 143 25.20 3.09 -4.01
C THR A 143 24.44 2.78 -5.30
N SER A 144 25.05 3.05 -6.45
CA SER A 144 24.46 2.70 -7.75
C SER A 144 24.38 1.19 -8.05
N ALA A 145 24.99 0.35 -7.21
CA ALA A 145 24.86 -1.10 -7.31
C ALA A 145 23.63 -1.64 -6.55
N ASP A 146 22.93 -0.78 -5.81
CA ASP A 146 21.84 -1.22 -4.95
C ASP A 146 20.49 -1.24 -5.66
N ARG A 147 19.71 -2.26 -5.29
CA ARG A 147 18.27 -2.28 -5.53
C ARG A 147 17.57 -1.95 -4.22
N VAL A 148 16.84 -0.84 -4.20
CA VAL A 148 16.30 -0.22 -3.00
C VAL A 148 14.79 -0.38 -2.96
N LEU A 149 14.28 -1.09 -1.96
CA LEU A 149 12.84 -1.22 -1.71
C LEU A 149 12.38 -0.15 -0.71
N GLU A 150 11.38 0.64 -1.11
CA GLU A 150 10.57 1.44 -0.19
C GLU A 150 9.16 0.82 -0.13
N PRO A 151 8.84 0.03 0.92
CA PRO A 151 7.61 -0.75 0.98
C PRO A 151 6.38 0.10 1.37
N SER A 152 6.57 1.32 1.85
CA SER A 152 5.51 2.23 2.29
C SER A 152 5.79 3.64 1.80
N ALA A 153 5.82 3.78 0.47
CA ALA A 153 6.51 4.88 -0.19
C ALA A 153 5.85 6.26 -0.06
N GLY A 154 4.55 6.29 0.23
CA GLY A 154 3.78 7.52 0.25
C GLY A 154 3.94 8.29 -1.06
N THR A 155 4.46 9.51 -0.96
CA THR A 155 4.74 10.39 -2.11
C THR A 155 6.18 10.29 -2.62
N GLY A 156 7.04 9.47 -1.99
CA GLY A 156 8.41 9.19 -2.43
C GLY A 156 9.48 10.11 -1.82
N LEU A 157 9.24 10.66 -0.61
CA LEU A 157 10.21 11.51 0.09
C LEU A 157 11.47 10.77 0.54
N LEU A 158 11.41 9.45 0.76
CA LEU A 158 12.60 8.62 0.97
C LEU A 158 13.17 8.12 -0.36
N ALA A 159 12.30 7.64 -1.27
CA ALA A 159 12.68 7.19 -2.62
C ALA A 159 13.55 8.19 -3.37
N ILE A 160 13.26 9.49 -3.27
CA ILE A 160 14.05 10.50 -3.98
C ILE A 160 15.52 10.53 -3.55
N PHE A 161 15.84 10.24 -2.29
CA PHE A 161 17.23 10.16 -1.84
C PHE A 161 17.94 8.90 -2.35
N ALA A 162 17.22 7.78 -2.41
CA ALA A 162 17.73 6.55 -3.01
C ALA A 162 17.98 6.73 -4.52
N GLU A 163 17.07 7.38 -5.25
CA GLU A 163 17.22 7.75 -6.66
C GLU A 163 18.44 8.66 -6.86
N LEU A 164 18.58 9.70 -6.05
CA LEU A 164 19.73 10.60 -6.12
C LEU A 164 21.05 9.86 -5.87
N ALA A 165 21.06 8.89 -4.94
CA ALA A 165 22.22 8.02 -4.68
C ALA A 165 22.51 7.02 -5.82
N GLY A 166 21.65 6.96 -6.85
CA GLY A 166 21.80 6.10 -8.02
C GLY A 166 21.21 4.69 -7.85
N GLY A 167 20.47 4.44 -6.78
CA GLY A 167 19.86 3.12 -6.53
C GLY A 167 18.71 2.82 -7.49
N ASP A 168 18.58 1.55 -7.86
CA ASP A 168 17.45 1.02 -8.63
C ASP A 168 16.24 0.83 -7.71
N LEU A 169 15.14 1.53 -7.99
CA LEU A 169 14.02 1.63 -7.05
C LEU A 169 13.01 0.49 -7.24
N VAL A 170 12.48 0.03 -6.11
CA VAL A 170 11.28 -0.80 -6.03
C VAL A 170 10.33 -0.10 -5.06
N LEU A 171 9.16 0.31 -5.53
CA LEU A 171 8.24 1.14 -4.75
C LEU A 171 6.92 0.41 -4.51
N ASN A 172 6.41 0.54 -3.29
CA ASN A 172 5.09 0.04 -2.91
C ASN A 172 4.33 1.10 -2.12
N GLU A 173 3.08 1.37 -2.48
CA GLU A 173 2.20 2.27 -1.75
C GLU A 173 0.75 1.76 -1.77
N LEU A 174 0.17 1.58 -0.59
CA LEU A 174 -1.16 0.99 -0.43
C LEU A 174 -2.29 1.97 -0.77
N ALA A 175 -2.14 3.26 -0.42
CA ALA A 175 -3.19 4.24 -0.64
C ALA A 175 -3.28 4.64 -2.12
N GLU A 176 -4.43 4.36 -2.75
CA GLU A 176 -4.65 4.56 -4.20
C GLU A 176 -4.27 5.96 -4.69
N SER A 177 -4.64 7.00 -3.95
CA SER A 177 -4.35 8.40 -4.32
C SER A 177 -2.86 8.71 -4.33
N ARG A 178 -2.11 8.22 -3.33
CA ARG A 178 -0.65 8.38 -3.24
C ARG A 178 0.07 7.50 -4.25
N ALA A 179 -0.37 6.26 -4.45
CA ALA A 179 0.19 5.36 -5.44
C ALA A 179 0.10 5.96 -6.86
N GLY A 180 -1.06 6.51 -7.25
CA GLY A 180 -1.21 7.17 -8.55
C GLY A 180 -0.30 8.40 -8.70
N LEU A 181 -0.10 9.18 -7.62
CA LEU A 181 0.84 10.31 -7.62
C LEU A 181 2.29 9.83 -7.73
N LEU A 182 2.65 8.78 -6.99
CA LEU A 182 3.98 8.17 -6.99
C LEU A 182 4.35 7.61 -8.37
N GLU A 183 3.42 6.94 -9.05
CA GLU A 183 3.59 6.45 -10.44
C GLU A 183 3.93 7.60 -11.40
N HIS A 184 3.33 8.77 -11.23
CA HIS A 184 3.66 9.94 -12.06
C HIS A 184 4.99 10.59 -11.68
N LEU A 185 5.35 10.56 -10.40
CA LEU A 185 6.62 11.07 -9.92
C LEU A 185 7.78 10.18 -10.37
N PHE A 186 7.62 8.87 -10.37
CA PHE A 186 8.65 7.89 -10.70
C PHE A 186 8.22 7.05 -11.91
N ALA A 187 8.04 7.71 -13.06
CA ALA A 187 7.43 7.11 -14.26
C ALA A 187 8.13 5.86 -14.80
N ASP A 188 9.43 5.70 -14.54
CA ASP A 188 10.23 4.55 -14.96
C ASP A 188 10.21 3.40 -13.96
N VAL A 189 9.49 3.53 -12.84
CA VAL A 189 9.44 2.56 -11.75
C VAL A 189 8.01 2.01 -11.63
N ASN A 190 7.89 0.68 -11.66
CA ASN A 190 6.60 0.05 -11.41
C ASN A 190 6.24 0.15 -9.91
N VAL A 191 5.10 0.77 -9.59
CA VAL A 191 4.62 0.91 -8.22
C VAL A 191 3.65 -0.23 -7.90
N THR A 192 3.98 -1.00 -6.87
CA THR A 192 3.10 -2.04 -6.32
C THR A 192 2.19 -1.46 -5.23
N ARG A 193 1.12 -2.19 -4.87
CA ARG A 193 0.10 -1.70 -3.92
C ARG A 193 -0.30 -2.76 -2.88
N PHE A 194 0.68 -3.54 -2.43
CA PHE A 194 0.50 -4.59 -1.43
C PHE A 194 0.49 -4.01 -0.01
N ASP A 195 -0.14 -4.73 0.93
CA ASP A 195 0.09 -4.47 2.35
C ASP A 195 1.55 -4.77 2.68
N ALA A 196 2.28 -3.75 3.13
CA ALA A 196 3.70 -3.85 3.44
C ALA A 196 4.01 -4.79 4.62
N ALA A 197 3.03 -5.12 5.47
CA ALA A 197 3.16 -6.19 6.46
C ALA A 197 3.33 -7.58 5.82
N GLN A 198 2.99 -7.72 4.54
CA GLN A 198 3.04 -8.95 3.74
C GLN A 198 3.88 -8.76 2.46
N ILE A 199 4.78 -7.78 2.44
CA ILE A 199 5.55 -7.47 1.21
C ILE A 199 6.39 -8.67 0.75
N ASP A 200 6.88 -9.48 1.68
CA ASP A 200 7.62 -10.70 1.36
C ASP A 200 6.74 -11.79 0.74
N ASP A 201 5.43 -11.81 1.02
CA ASP A 201 4.54 -12.82 0.46
C ASP A 201 4.07 -12.47 -0.94
N HIS A 202 3.88 -11.17 -1.23
CA HIS A 202 3.22 -10.69 -2.45
C HIS A 202 4.17 -10.16 -3.53
N LEU A 203 5.33 -9.63 -3.15
CA LEU A 203 6.26 -9.10 -4.13
C LEU A 203 6.84 -10.23 -4.99
N ASP A 204 7.00 -10.01 -6.30
CA ASP A 204 7.54 -11.02 -7.22
C ASP A 204 8.87 -11.59 -6.68
N ALA A 205 9.03 -12.92 -6.68
CA ALA A 205 10.17 -13.59 -6.06
C ALA A 205 11.54 -13.18 -6.67
N SER A 206 11.56 -12.69 -7.91
CA SER A 206 12.77 -12.14 -8.55
C SER A 206 13.19 -10.79 -7.97
N VAL A 207 12.31 -10.14 -7.20
CA VAL A 207 12.58 -8.87 -6.54
C VAL A 207 13.22 -9.12 -5.19
N VAL A 208 14.55 -9.12 -5.17
CA VAL A 208 15.35 -9.30 -3.95
C VAL A 208 16.24 -8.06 -3.73
N PRO A 209 15.75 -7.05 -2.98
CA PRO A 209 16.48 -5.80 -2.75
C PRO A 209 17.76 -6.03 -1.93
N SER A 210 18.75 -5.18 -2.13
CA SER A 210 19.97 -5.10 -1.29
C SER A 210 19.84 -4.07 -0.17
N VAL A 211 18.90 -3.13 -0.31
CA VAL A 211 18.57 -2.12 0.69
C VAL A 211 17.06 -2.00 0.84
N VAL A 212 16.59 -1.86 2.08
CA VAL A 212 15.23 -1.39 2.38
C VAL A 212 15.35 -0.05 3.10
N LEU A 213 14.57 0.94 2.66
CA LEU A 213 14.44 2.23 3.34
C LEU A 213 12.95 2.46 3.61
N MET A 214 12.55 2.64 4.87
CA MET A 214 11.12 2.66 5.21
C MET A 214 10.75 3.55 6.39
N ASN A 215 9.53 4.09 6.33
CA ASN A 215 8.84 4.74 7.44
C ASN A 215 7.46 4.07 7.58
N PRO A 216 7.38 2.88 8.20
CA PRO A 216 6.13 2.15 8.33
C PRO A 216 5.09 2.94 9.15
N PRO A 217 3.79 2.68 8.96
CA PRO A 217 2.76 3.29 9.79
C PRO A 217 2.96 2.91 11.26
N PHE A 218 2.85 3.87 12.17
CA PHE A 218 3.19 3.67 13.58
C PHE A 218 2.18 2.82 14.37
N SER A 219 0.90 2.73 13.96
CA SER A 219 -0.10 1.93 14.70
C SER A 219 -1.35 1.45 13.94
N ALA A 220 -1.36 1.47 12.60
CA ALA A 220 -2.52 1.06 11.81
C ALA A 220 -2.20 -0.10 10.87
N VAL A 221 -3.06 -1.12 10.90
CA VAL A 221 -3.22 -2.10 9.82
C VAL A 221 -4.42 -1.64 9.00
N ALA A 222 -4.38 -1.78 7.68
CA ALA A 222 -5.55 -1.55 6.85
C ALA A 222 -6.73 -2.43 7.32
N ASN A 223 -7.93 -1.86 7.42
CA ASN A 223 -9.20 -2.56 7.68
C ASN A 223 -9.43 -3.13 9.10
N VAL A 224 -8.75 -2.61 10.13
CA VAL A 224 -9.03 -2.97 11.53
C VAL A 224 -9.09 -1.72 12.42
N ASP A 225 -10.24 -1.44 13.05
CA ASP A 225 -10.46 -0.33 14.00
C ASP A 225 -9.69 -0.47 15.33
N ARG A 226 -8.74 -1.40 15.43
CA ARG A 226 -7.99 -1.70 16.66
C ARG A 226 -6.52 -1.34 16.46
N ARG A 227 -6.02 -0.45 17.31
CA ARG A 227 -4.60 -0.05 17.38
C ARG A 227 -3.72 -1.28 17.62
N MET A 228 -3.07 -1.78 16.58
CA MET A 228 -2.13 -2.89 16.70
C MET A 228 -0.75 -2.31 16.93
N ALA A 229 -0.26 -2.41 18.17
CA ALA A 229 1.04 -1.92 18.59
C ALA A 229 2.21 -2.51 17.76
N ASP A 230 1.99 -3.63 17.06
CA ASP A 230 2.98 -4.40 16.29
C ASP A 230 3.01 -4.12 14.78
N ALA A 231 2.16 -3.22 14.27
CA ALA A 231 2.07 -2.97 12.83
C ALA A 231 3.44 -2.62 12.23
N ALA A 232 4.13 -1.63 12.80
CA ALA A 232 5.47 -1.24 12.35
C ALA A 232 6.47 -2.40 12.42
N PHE A 233 6.43 -3.23 13.46
CA PHE A 233 7.33 -4.38 13.61
C PHE A 233 7.05 -5.46 12.56
N ARG A 234 5.79 -5.74 12.22
CA ARG A 234 5.43 -6.68 11.15
C ARG A 234 5.93 -6.21 9.79
N HIS A 235 5.81 -4.93 9.48
CA HIS A 235 6.36 -4.36 8.24
C HIS A 235 7.88 -4.51 8.20
N ILE A 236 8.58 -4.21 9.30
CA ILE A 236 10.04 -4.39 9.41
C ILE A 236 10.41 -5.87 9.22
N ALA A 237 9.70 -6.78 9.86
CA ALA A 237 9.98 -8.22 9.77
C ALA A 237 9.76 -8.76 8.35
N SER A 238 8.67 -8.36 7.68
CA SER A 238 8.39 -8.74 6.30
C SER A 238 9.43 -8.15 5.33
N ALA A 239 9.75 -6.86 5.46
CA ALA A 239 10.77 -6.25 4.61
C ALA A 239 12.17 -6.84 4.85
N LEU A 240 12.50 -7.20 6.10
CA LEU A 240 13.73 -7.94 6.42
C LEU A 240 13.72 -9.33 5.80
N ALA A 241 12.60 -10.05 5.80
CA ALA A 241 12.48 -11.37 5.16
C ALA A 241 12.80 -11.30 3.66
N ARG A 242 12.27 -10.28 2.98
CA ARG A 242 12.48 -9.99 1.56
C ARG A 242 13.89 -9.50 1.19
N LEU A 243 14.60 -8.88 2.14
CA LEU A 243 15.94 -8.35 1.94
C LEU A 243 16.97 -9.46 1.67
N ARG A 244 17.86 -9.26 0.69
CA ARG A 244 18.95 -10.18 0.39
C ARG A 244 19.87 -10.35 1.59
N ASP A 245 20.45 -11.53 1.74
CA ASP A 245 21.55 -11.77 2.69
C ASP A 245 22.70 -10.76 2.49
N GLY A 246 23.21 -10.23 3.60
CA GLY A 246 24.17 -9.12 3.62
C GLY A 246 23.58 -7.74 3.30
N GLY A 247 22.30 -7.65 2.92
CA GLY A 247 21.60 -6.38 2.70
C GLY A 247 21.40 -5.57 3.98
N ARG A 248 20.96 -4.31 3.83
CA ARG A 248 20.67 -3.40 4.95
C ARG A 248 19.25 -2.85 4.90
N LEU A 249 18.53 -2.92 6.02
CA LEU A 249 17.25 -2.26 6.24
C LEU A 249 17.44 -1.05 7.15
N VAL A 250 16.89 0.09 6.75
CA VAL A 250 16.79 1.29 7.59
C VAL A 250 15.32 1.64 7.78
N ALA A 251 14.86 1.65 9.02
CA ALA A 251 13.49 1.95 9.37
C ALA A 251 13.40 3.16 10.32
N ILE A 252 12.41 4.01 10.07
CA ILE A 252 11.96 5.05 11.00
C ILE A 252 10.69 4.56 11.67
N ALA A 253 10.72 4.29 12.98
CA ALA A 253 9.61 3.77 13.75
C ALA A 253 9.30 4.67 14.95
N GLY A 254 8.23 4.41 15.70
CA GLY A 254 7.99 5.10 16.97
C GLY A 254 9.11 4.83 17.99
N ALA A 255 9.46 5.80 18.83
CA ALA A 255 10.60 5.71 19.75
C ALA A 255 10.56 4.48 20.68
N GLY A 256 9.36 4.07 21.08
CA GLY A 256 9.12 2.92 21.93
C GLY A 256 9.39 1.56 21.28
N LEU A 257 9.48 1.47 19.95
CA LEU A 257 9.85 0.24 19.24
C LEU A 257 11.36 0.05 19.30
N ALA A 258 11.85 -0.40 20.46
CA ALA A 258 13.27 -0.41 20.78
C ALA A 258 13.71 -1.75 21.39
N PRO A 259 14.95 -2.21 21.13
CA PRO A 259 15.45 -3.47 21.71
C PRO A 259 15.58 -3.45 23.24
N ASP A 260 15.80 -2.27 23.82
CA ASP A 260 15.89 -2.02 25.27
C ASP A 260 14.52 -1.84 25.95
N ASN A 261 13.42 -1.84 25.17
CA ASN A 261 12.07 -1.84 25.72
C ASN A 261 11.65 -3.28 26.03
N PRO A 262 11.33 -3.63 27.30
CA PRO A 262 10.91 -4.98 27.67
C PRO A 262 9.71 -5.52 26.88
N ALA A 263 8.80 -4.65 26.43
CA ALA A 263 7.64 -5.04 25.62
C ALA A 263 8.03 -5.59 24.23
N TRP A 264 9.21 -5.22 23.71
CA TRP A 264 9.69 -5.58 22.39
C TRP A 264 10.92 -6.50 22.40
N LEU A 265 11.57 -6.67 23.55
CA LEU A 265 12.82 -7.42 23.68
C LEU A 265 12.74 -8.81 23.02
N GLU A 266 11.73 -9.61 23.35
CA GLU A 266 11.53 -10.95 22.79
C GLU A 266 11.32 -10.95 21.26
N ALA A 267 10.66 -9.92 20.73
CA ALA A 267 10.46 -9.77 19.29
C ALA A 267 11.78 -9.43 18.60
N PHE A 268 12.58 -8.53 19.18
CA PHE A 268 13.92 -8.20 18.67
C PHE A 268 14.90 -9.36 18.79
N VAL A 269 14.85 -10.17 19.85
CA VAL A 269 15.66 -11.40 19.98
C VAL A 269 15.34 -12.36 18.84
N ARG A 270 14.06 -12.59 18.53
CA ARG A 270 13.66 -13.40 17.38
C ARG A 270 14.10 -12.78 16.04
N LEU A 271 14.04 -11.46 15.91
CA LEU A 271 14.53 -10.76 14.71
C LEU A 271 16.04 -10.97 14.53
N GLN A 272 16.82 -10.93 15.63
CA GLN A 272 18.27 -11.14 15.64
C GLN A 272 18.70 -12.52 15.11
N GLU A 273 17.83 -13.52 15.15
CA GLU A 273 18.09 -14.85 14.55
C GLU A 273 18.21 -14.78 13.01
N ARG A 274 17.71 -13.71 12.38
CA ARG A 274 17.66 -13.54 10.92
C ARG A 274 18.30 -12.25 10.42
N GLY A 275 18.38 -11.22 11.27
CA GLY A 275 19.02 -9.96 10.94
C GLY A 275 19.41 -9.20 12.20
N ARG A 276 20.59 -8.59 12.19
CA ARG A 276 21.21 -7.99 13.36
C ARG A 276 20.96 -6.50 13.40
N VAL A 277 20.47 -6.00 14.53
CA VAL A 277 20.40 -4.56 14.78
C VAL A 277 21.82 -4.05 14.96
N VAL A 278 22.25 -3.10 14.13
CA VAL A 278 23.63 -2.56 14.17
C VAL A 278 23.68 -1.10 14.59
N PHE A 279 22.56 -0.38 14.54
CA PHE A 279 22.43 0.97 15.08
C PHE A 279 20.98 1.23 15.51
N SER A 280 20.82 1.97 16.61
CA SER A 280 19.53 2.36 17.15
C SER A 280 19.64 3.69 17.90
N ALA A 281 18.85 4.68 17.51
CA ALA A 281 18.80 5.98 18.17
C ALA A 281 17.37 6.53 18.17
N ALA A 282 16.89 6.96 19.33
CA ALA A 282 15.63 7.69 19.41
C ALA A 282 15.83 9.12 18.86
N ILE A 283 14.75 9.73 18.42
CA ILE A 283 14.71 11.04 17.76
C ILE A 283 13.58 11.82 18.39
N ASP A 284 13.91 13.01 18.89
CA ASP A 284 12.95 13.92 19.51
C ASP A 284 11.81 14.28 18.53
N GLY A 285 10.58 14.20 19.00
CA GLY A 285 9.39 14.49 18.21
C GLY A 285 9.35 15.90 17.60
N ALA A 286 10.12 16.86 18.11
CA ALA A 286 10.25 18.20 17.53
C ALA A 286 10.72 18.17 16.06
N VAL A 287 11.48 17.15 15.65
CA VAL A 287 11.90 16.95 14.25
C VAL A 287 10.69 16.80 13.31
N TYR A 288 9.58 16.25 13.81
CA TYR A 288 8.34 16.06 13.06
C TYR A 288 7.34 17.21 13.19
N ALA A 289 7.62 18.26 13.96
CA ALA A 289 6.65 19.31 14.28
C ALA A 289 5.99 19.93 13.04
N LYS A 290 6.77 20.13 11.95
CA LYS A 290 6.24 20.65 10.68
C LYS A 290 5.27 19.71 9.96
N HIS A 291 5.38 18.41 10.23
CA HIS A 291 4.55 17.36 9.66
C HIS A 291 3.35 17.05 10.57
N GLY A 292 3.10 17.88 11.59
CA GLY A 292 1.86 17.88 12.37
C GLY A 292 1.86 16.94 13.59
N THR A 293 3.01 16.35 13.92
CA THR A 293 3.20 15.49 15.10
C THR A 293 4.44 15.87 15.90
N GLN A 294 4.41 15.55 17.20
CA GLN A 294 5.54 15.62 18.12
C GLN A 294 5.79 14.25 18.75
N THR A 295 5.37 13.18 18.06
CA THR A 295 5.66 11.82 18.50
C THR A 295 7.15 11.54 18.30
N ASP A 296 7.81 11.11 19.37
CA ASP A 296 9.19 10.66 19.31
C ASP A 296 9.31 9.45 18.38
N THR A 297 10.36 9.44 17.56
CA THR A 297 10.63 8.37 16.60
C THR A 297 11.99 7.72 16.89
N ARG A 298 12.37 6.72 16.11
CA ARG A 298 13.64 6.02 16.22
C ARG A 298 14.13 5.61 14.85
N LEU A 299 15.42 5.81 14.62
CA LEU A 299 16.13 5.22 13.48
C LEU A 299 16.68 3.86 13.89
N LEU A 300 16.27 2.81 13.16
CA LEU A 300 16.80 1.44 13.29
C LEU A 300 17.58 1.11 12.02
N VAL A 301 18.79 0.57 12.20
CA VAL A 301 19.59 0.00 11.10
C VAL A 301 19.79 -1.48 11.39
N ILE A 302 19.39 -2.33 10.45
CA ILE A 302 19.39 -3.79 10.59
C ILE A 302 20.10 -4.37 9.37
N ASP A 303 21.17 -5.13 9.60
CA ASP A 303 21.83 -5.89 8.54
C ASP A 303 21.21 -7.30 8.45
N LYS A 304 21.00 -7.82 7.23
CA LYS A 304 20.52 -9.19 7.00
C LYS A 304 21.64 -10.19 7.22
N LEU A 305 21.96 -10.39 8.49
CA LEU A 305 22.91 -11.37 9.01
C LEU A 305 22.45 -11.74 10.43
N PRO A 306 22.31 -13.03 10.78
CA PRO A 306 22.03 -13.44 12.14
C PRO A 306 23.06 -12.88 13.14
N ALA A 307 22.60 -12.43 14.29
CA ALA A 307 23.49 -12.04 15.38
C ALA A 307 24.16 -13.28 15.99
N ALA A 308 25.44 -13.16 16.36
CA ALA A 308 26.16 -14.24 17.03
C ALA A 308 25.55 -14.59 18.40
N ASP A 309 25.10 -13.57 19.13
CA ASP A 309 24.25 -13.69 20.31
C ASP A 309 22.94 -12.90 20.04
N PRO A 310 21.80 -13.58 19.86
CA PRO A 310 20.51 -12.93 19.66
C PRO A 310 20.07 -12.00 20.79
N LYS A 311 20.65 -12.09 21.99
CA LYS A 311 20.34 -11.22 23.14
C LYS A 311 21.26 -10.00 23.25
N ALA A 312 22.33 -9.94 22.45
CA ALA A 312 23.26 -8.83 22.45
C ALA A 312 22.84 -7.76 21.44
N PHE A 313 22.51 -6.56 21.93
CA PHE A 313 22.11 -5.40 21.12
C PHE A 313 23.17 -4.29 21.20
N PRO A 314 23.30 -3.44 20.17
CA PRO A 314 24.14 -2.26 20.26
C PRO A 314 23.60 -1.31 21.35
N THR A 315 24.51 -0.65 22.06
CA THR A 315 24.14 0.39 23.02
C THR A 315 23.34 1.48 22.31
N SER A 316 22.16 1.79 22.85
CA SER A 316 21.33 2.90 22.37
C SER A 316 22.10 4.21 22.51
N GLN A 317 22.14 5.02 21.46
CA GLN A 317 22.78 6.35 21.49
C GLN A 317 21.97 7.38 22.31
N GLY A 318 20.82 6.98 22.86
CA GLY A 318 19.89 7.88 23.54
C GLY A 318 18.92 8.54 22.56
N MET A 319 18.57 9.79 22.84
CA MET A 319 17.62 10.60 22.07
C MET A 319 18.37 11.74 21.37
N ALA A 320 18.37 11.74 20.03
CA ALA A 320 18.87 12.85 19.24
C ALA A 320 17.87 14.00 19.31
N GLY A 321 18.29 15.16 19.82
CA GLY A 321 17.44 16.35 19.91
C GLY A 321 17.18 17.03 18.55
N ASP A 322 18.04 16.79 17.57
CA ASP A 322 17.90 17.32 16.22
C ASP A 322 18.54 16.42 15.14
N VAL A 323 18.35 16.81 13.88
CA VAL A 323 18.83 16.06 12.72
C VAL A 323 20.37 16.11 12.58
N PRO A 324 21.07 17.24 12.83
CA PRO A 324 22.53 17.27 12.88
C PRO A 324 23.14 16.29 13.88
N ALA A 325 22.63 16.24 15.12
CA ALA A 325 23.12 15.31 16.14
C ALA A 325 22.91 13.85 15.71
N LEU A 326 21.76 13.54 15.11
CA LEU A 326 21.51 12.21 14.56
C LEU A 326 22.48 11.85 13.43
N LEU A 327 22.80 12.78 12.53
CA LEU A 327 23.78 12.56 11.47
C LEU A 327 25.18 12.25 12.03
N GLU A 328 25.58 12.99 13.06
CA GLU A 328 26.85 12.76 13.75
C GLU A 328 26.91 11.34 14.31
N TRP A 329 25.87 10.90 15.04
CA TRP A 329 25.80 9.55 15.60
C TRP A 329 25.78 8.46 14.54
N VAL A 330 25.03 8.65 13.45
CA VAL A 330 25.04 7.70 12.32
C VAL A 330 26.45 7.60 11.73
N THR A 331 27.12 8.72 11.53
CA THR A 331 28.47 8.74 10.94
C THR A 331 29.51 8.09 11.85
N GLN A 332 29.38 8.25 13.17
CA GLN A 332 30.35 7.74 14.14
C GLN A 332 30.09 6.28 14.54
N HIS A 333 28.83 5.85 14.59
CA HIS A 333 28.45 4.59 15.25
C HIS A 333 27.76 3.57 14.33
N ALA A 334 27.22 3.96 13.17
CA ALA A 334 26.69 2.98 12.23
C ALA A 334 27.86 2.28 11.50
N PRO A 335 27.99 0.94 11.59
CA PRO A 335 29.10 0.26 10.93
C PRO A 335 28.94 0.29 9.40
N PRO A 336 30.05 0.15 8.65
CA PRO A 336 30.00 -0.09 7.21
C PRO A 336 29.05 -1.24 6.87
N ARG A 337 28.45 -1.19 5.68
CA ARG A 337 27.58 -2.26 5.20
C ARG A 337 28.36 -3.55 5.02
N LEU A 338 27.67 -4.67 5.27
CA LEU A 338 28.16 -5.97 4.87
C LEU A 338 28.27 -6.04 3.33
N PRO A 339 29.24 -6.78 2.79
CA PRO A 339 29.27 -7.11 1.37
C PRO A 339 27.99 -7.86 1.00
N VAL A 340 27.26 -7.33 0.02
CA VAL A 340 26.08 -8.02 -0.52
C VAL A 340 26.57 -9.06 -1.52
N THR A 341 26.22 -10.32 -1.32
CA THR A 341 26.58 -11.37 -2.29
C THR A 341 25.93 -11.03 -3.62
N ALA A 342 26.75 -10.83 -4.66
CA ALA A 342 26.24 -10.68 -6.01
C ALA A 342 25.52 -11.99 -6.39
N PRO A 343 24.37 -11.92 -7.08
CA PRO A 343 23.80 -13.14 -7.62
C PRO A 343 24.85 -13.75 -8.54
N VAL A 344 25.19 -15.03 -8.32
CA VAL A 344 25.84 -15.82 -9.36
C VAL A 344 24.85 -15.85 -10.49
N VAL A 345 25.04 -14.98 -11.48
CA VAL A 345 24.35 -15.09 -12.75
C VAL A 345 24.87 -16.39 -13.34
N ALA A 346 24.15 -17.48 -13.11
CA ALA A 346 24.26 -18.63 -13.98
C ALA A 346 23.86 -18.09 -15.34
N ASP A 347 24.87 -17.85 -16.17
CA ASP A 347 24.73 -17.37 -17.53
C ASP A 347 23.90 -18.42 -18.26
N VAL A 348 22.57 -18.24 -18.26
CA VAL A 348 21.69 -19.03 -19.10
C VAL A 348 22.04 -18.60 -20.50
N ILE A 349 22.95 -19.35 -21.11
CA ILE A 349 23.42 -19.22 -22.48
C ILE A 349 22.23 -18.82 -23.34
N ARG A 350 22.14 -17.52 -23.65
CA ARG A 350 21.19 -17.01 -24.64
C ARG A 350 21.62 -17.59 -25.97
N ARG A 351 20.96 -18.67 -26.40
CA ARG A 351 21.10 -19.18 -27.75
C ARG A 351 20.90 -18.02 -28.73
N PRO A 352 21.80 -17.82 -29.72
CA PRO A 352 21.69 -16.70 -30.62
C PRO A 352 20.40 -16.82 -31.44
N ALA A 353 19.64 -15.73 -31.48
CA ALA A 353 18.45 -15.64 -32.31
C ALA A 353 18.88 -15.70 -33.78
N ILE A 354 18.45 -16.74 -34.49
CA ILE A 354 18.60 -16.83 -35.94
C ILE A 354 17.67 -15.79 -36.56
N SER A 355 18.28 -14.78 -37.19
CA SER A 355 17.63 -13.83 -38.09
C SER A 355 16.81 -14.57 -39.14
N ARG A 356 15.49 -14.34 -39.19
CA ARG A 356 14.65 -14.74 -40.32
C ARG A 356 14.34 -13.49 -41.15
N SER A 357 14.86 -13.47 -42.36
CA SER A 357 14.57 -12.53 -43.43
C SER A 357 13.07 -12.48 -43.75
N ALA A 358 12.57 -11.26 -43.98
CA ALA A 358 11.21 -10.98 -44.40
C ALA A 358 10.88 -11.64 -45.75
N GLY A 359 9.87 -12.50 -45.75
CA GLY A 359 9.20 -13.02 -46.94
C GLY A 359 7.69 -12.90 -46.75
N ALA A 360 7.02 -12.26 -47.71
CA ALA A 360 5.58 -11.99 -47.67
C ALA A 360 4.75 -13.28 -47.61
N ILE A 361 3.74 -13.31 -46.73
CA ILE A 361 2.79 -14.42 -46.57
C ILE A 361 1.36 -13.88 -46.76
N ALA A 362 0.65 -14.49 -47.71
CA ALA A 362 -0.76 -14.27 -48.03
C ALA A 362 -1.69 -14.71 -46.88
N PRO A 363 -2.93 -14.17 -46.77
CA PRO A 363 -3.80 -14.46 -45.63
C PRO A 363 -4.39 -15.88 -45.73
N SER A 364 -4.37 -16.60 -44.62
CA SER A 364 -5.05 -17.89 -44.42
C SER A 364 -5.67 -17.93 -43.03
N PRO A 365 -6.76 -18.71 -42.83
CA PRO A 365 -7.84 -18.35 -41.93
C PRO A 365 -7.52 -18.61 -40.46
N SER A 366 -8.20 -17.81 -39.62
CA SER A 366 -8.15 -17.79 -38.16
C SER A 366 -8.34 -19.18 -37.56
N SER A 367 -7.32 -19.66 -36.84
CA SER A 367 -7.42 -20.83 -35.97
C SER A 367 -8.34 -20.54 -34.78
N THR A 368 -9.44 -21.27 -34.74
CA THR A 368 -10.44 -21.35 -33.67
C THR A 368 -9.83 -21.67 -32.31
N SER A 369 -10.15 -20.83 -31.31
CA SER A 369 -10.52 -21.16 -29.93
C SER A 369 -10.04 -22.49 -29.34
N GLY A 370 -9.14 -22.44 -28.35
CA GLY A 370 -9.09 -23.46 -27.31
C GLY A 370 -10.43 -23.51 -26.56
N SER A 371 -11.03 -24.69 -26.43
CA SER A 371 -12.33 -24.90 -25.80
C SER A 371 -12.33 -24.46 -24.34
N ALA A 372 -13.26 -23.56 -23.98
CA ALA A 372 -13.62 -23.32 -22.58
C ALA A 372 -14.15 -24.62 -21.95
N PRO A 373 -13.86 -24.90 -20.67
CA PRO A 373 -14.38 -26.10 -20.00
C PRO A 373 -15.92 -26.07 -20.00
N GLU A 374 -16.52 -27.14 -20.49
CA GLU A 374 -17.98 -27.28 -20.58
C GLU A 374 -18.57 -27.41 -19.16
N GLY A 375 -19.39 -26.42 -18.78
CA GLY A 375 -20.02 -26.37 -17.47
C GLY A 375 -21.23 -27.30 -17.40
N VAL A 376 -21.36 -28.07 -16.33
CA VAL A 376 -22.52 -28.96 -16.12
C VAL A 376 -23.57 -28.23 -15.30
N GLU A 377 -24.81 -28.28 -15.78
CA GLU A 377 -25.97 -27.70 -15.10
C GLU A 377 -26.36 -28.55 -13.87
N LEU A 378 -26.50 -27.92 -12.71
CA LEU A 378 -26.98 -28.58 -11.49
C LEU A 378 -28.40 -28.13 -11.14
N ALA A 379 -29.29 -29.10 -10.95
CA ALA A 379 -30.62 -28.85 -10.41
C ALA A 379 -30.55 -28.58 -8.89
N TYR A 380 -31.17 -27.51 -8.43
CA TYR A 380 -31.30 -27.20 -7.01
C TYR A 380 -32.76 -26.92 -6.63
N LYS A 381 -33.08 -27.09 -5.35
CA LYS A 381 -34.38 -26.72 -4.77
C LYS A 381 -34.19 -25.52 -3.86
N ILE A 382 -35.05 -24.50 -3.99
CA ILE A 382 -35.10 -23.39 -3.04
C ILE A 382 -35.77 -23.90 -1.77
N VAL A 383 -35.17 -23.61 -0.61
CA VAL A 383 -35.73 -23.94 0.69
C VAL A 383 -36.20 -22.64 1.33
N GLU A 384 -37.49 -22.53 1.60
CA GLU A 384 -38.05 -21.42 2.36
C GLU A 384 -37.74 -21.68 3.84
N TRP A 385 -36.86 -20.86 4.42
CA TRP A 385 -36.38 -21.04 5.78
C TRP A 385 -36.98 -19.97 6.69
N SER A 386 -37.53 -20.42 7.82
CA SER A 386 -37.99 -19.58 8.92
C SER A 386 -37.11 -19.89 10.14
N PRO A 387 -36.60 -18.89 10.87
CA PRO A 387 -35.84 -19.15 12.09
C PRO A 387 -36.72 -19.85 13.13
N PRO A 388 -36.24 -20.88 13.83
CA PRO A 388 -36.97 -21.46 14.96
C PRO A 388 -37.08 -20.42 16.09
N GLU A 389 -38.26 -20.32 16.72
CA GLU A 389 -38.59 -19.35 17.79
C GLU A 389 -37.67 -19.42 19.03
N SER A 390 -36.81 -20.42 19.14
CA SER A 390 -35.89 -20.65 20.26
C SER A 390 -34.41 -20.33 19.95
N ALA A 391 -34.09 -19.65 18.85
CA ALA A 391 -32.73 -19.19 18.54
C ALA A 391 -32.29 -18.05 19.49
N ARG A 392 -31.97 -18.39 20.75
CA ARG A 392 -31.19 -17.52 21.61
C ARG A 392 -29.77 -17.45 21.05
N LEU A 393 -29.34 -16.24 20.70
CA LEU A 393 -27.94 -15.94 20.37
C LEU A 393 -27.05 -16.47 21.50
N THR A 394 -26.24 -17.48 21.21
CA THR A 394 -25.17 -17.92 22.10
C THR A 394 -23.94 -17.04 21.88
N ASP A 395 -23.27 -16.62 22.97
CA ASP A 395 -22.11 -15.70 22.99
C ASP A 395 -20.81 -16.25 22.33
N ALA A 396 -20.92 -17.24 21.44
CA ALA A 396 -19.79 -17.83 20.73
C ALA A 396 -19.47 -17.04 19.44
N LEU A 397 -18.22 -16.61 19.28
CA LEU A 397 -17.70 -15.86 18.12
C LEU A 397 -17.86 -16.59 16.76
N TYR A 398 -18.03 -17.91 16.78
CA TYR A 398 -18.16 -18.76 15.59
C TYR A 398 -19.33 -19.75 15.77
N GLU A 399 -20.28 -19.73 14.84
CA GLU A 399 -21.38 -20.69 14.75
C GLU A 399 -21.19 -21.64 13.57
N GLU A 400 -21.78 -22.83 13.62
CA GLU A 400 -21.68 -23.80 12.53
C GLU A 400 -22.43 -23.30 11.28
N PHE A 401 -21.75 -23.25 10.14
CA PHE A 401 -22.30 -22.80 8.87
C PHE A 401 -23.05 -23.92 8.17
N GLY A 402 -24.35 -23.71 7.91
CA GLY A 402 -25.16 -24.54 7.03
C GLY A 402 -25.77 -23.69 5.92
N LEU A 403 -25.81 -24.20 4.68
CA LEU A 403 -26.42 -23.52 3.54
C LEU A 403 -27.96 -23.48 3.70
N GLN A 404 -28.54 -22.29 3.86
CA GLN A 404 -29.93 -22.14 4.34
C GLN A 404 -30.98 -21.88 3.24
N SER A 405 -30.56 -21.44 2.04
CA SER A 405 -31.47 -20.94 0.99
C SER A 405 -31.70 -21.91 -0.17
N ILE A 406 -30.79 -22.87 -0.39
CA ILE A 406 -30.91 -23.86 -1.46
C ILE A 406 -30.42 -25.24 -1.01
N ARG A 407 -31.01 -26.30 -1.57
CA ARG A 407 -30.57 -27.69 -1.39
C ARG A 407 -30.34 -28.34 -2.75
N ILE A 408 -29.13 -28.87 -2.96
CA ILE A 408 -28.76 -29.63 -4.15
C ILE A 408 -28.95 -31.13 -3.85
N PRO A 409 -29.85 -31.85 -4.54
CA PRO A 409 -30.06 -33.27 -4.32
C PRO A 409 -28.75 -34.07 -4.49
N GLY A 410 -28.42 -34.91 -3.52
CA GLY A 410 -27.22 -35.77 -3.53
C GLY A 410 -25.93 -35.11 -3.02
N SER A 411 -25.97 -33.88 -2.48
CA SER A 411 -24.79 -33.25 -1.85
C SER A 411 -24.41 -33.93 -0.52
N CYS A 412 -23.13 -34.24 -0.33
CA CYS A 412 -22.60 -34.68 0.96
C CYS A 412 -22.23 -33.49 1.86
N ALA A 413 -22.23 -33.71 3.19
CA ALA A 413 -21.70 -32.73 4.14
C ALA A 413 -20.22 -32.46 3.86
N HIS A 414 -19.77 -31.24 4.17
CA HIS A 414 -18.36 -30.89 4.06
C HIS A 414 -17.55 -31.70 5.10
N PRO A 415 -16.38 -32.27 4.74
CA PRO A 415 -15.59 -33.13 5.62
C PRO A 415 -14.96 -32.37 6.80
N THR A 416 -14.85 -31.04 6.73
CA THR A 416 -14.51 -30.17 7.86
C THR A 416 -15.70 -29.32 8.28
N LYS A 417 -15.82 -29.03 9.59
CA LYS A 417 -16.85 -28.13 10.13
C LYS A 417 -16.66 -26.75 9.54
N LEU A 418 -17.67 -26.29 8.81
CA LEU A 418 -17.72 -24.92 8.33
C LEU A 418 -18.26 -24.05 9.46
N VAL A 419 -17.65 -22.90 9.68
CA VAL A 419 -18.10 -21.93 10.69
C VAL A 419 -18.33 -20.57 10.08
N GLN A 420 -19.32 -19.85 10.59
CA GLN A 420 -19.66 -18.47 10.24
C GLN A 420 -19.52 -17.58 11.47
N SER A 421 -19.11 -16.33 11.26
CA SER A 421 -19.09 -15.32 12.33
C SER A 421 -20.48 -14.70 12.50
N ALA A 422 -20.85 -14.39 13.74
CA ALA A 422 -22.15 -13.81 14.08
C ALA A 422 -22.47 -12.49 13.33
N ALA A 423 -21.45 -11.79 12.82
CA ALA A 423 -21.61 -10.57 12.02
C ALA A 423 -22.27 -10.80 10.64
N MET A 424 -22.15 -12.00 10.06
CA MET A 424 -22.77 -12.33 8.76
C MET A 424 -24.28 -12.61 8.84
N VAL A 425 -24.83 -12.83 10.05
CA VAL A 425 -26.26 -13.14 10.25
C VAL A 425 -27.15 -11.88 10.20
N SER A 426 -26.60 -10.68 10.34
CA SER A 426 -27.39 -9.44 10.56
C SER A 426 -27.90 -8.71 9.29
N SER A 427 -27.90 -9.33 8.11
CA SER A 427 -28.36 -8.68 6.87
C SER A 427 -29.53 -9.38 6.19
N SER A 428 -30.63 -9.56 6.93
CA SER A 428 -31.95 -9.83 6.34
C SER A 428 -33.07 -9.22 7.17
N ARG A 429 -33.12 -7.88 7.27
CA ARG A 429 -34.34 -7.18 7.69
C ARG A 429 -35.20 -6.87 6.47
N SER A 430 -36.36 -7.51 6.45
CA SER A 430 -37.46 -7.32 5.48
C SER A 430 -37.84 -5.85 5.32
N THR A 431 -37.59 -5.28 4.15
CA THR A 431 -38.21 -4.02 3.71
C THR A 431 -39.59 -4.33 3.15
N ARG A 432 -40.63 -3.93 3.90
CA ARG A 432 -42.01 -3.84 3.39
C ARG A 432 -42.04 -2.78 2.28
N VAL A 433 -42.28 -3.20 1.05
CA VAL A 433 -42.60 -2.33 -0.09
C VAL A 433 -44.11 -2.10 -0.08
N SER A 434 -44.51 -0.83 -0.05
CA SER A 434 -45.87 -0.34 -0.18
C SER A 434 -46.44 -0.58 -1.58
N ASP A 435 -47.68 -1.06 -1.63
CA ASP A 435 -48.45 -1.34 -2.84
C ASP A 435 -48.69 -0.10 -3.71
N ASN A 436 -48.18 -0.13 -4.95
CA ASN A 436 -48.83 0.36 -6.17
C ASN A 436 -47.84 0.33 -7.35
N PHE A 437 -47.95 -0.68 -8.22
CA PHE A 437 -47.78 -0.67 -9.70
C PHE A 437 -47.84 -2.13 -10.21
N PRO A 438 -48.39 -2.40 -11.41
CA PRO A 438 -48.90 -3.71 -11.78
C PRO A 438 -47.80 -4.70 -12.16
N ALA A 439 -47.99 -5.94 -11.72
CA ALA A 439 -47.15 -7.09 -11.99
C ALA A 439 -47.20 -7.50 -13.47
N ALA A 440 -46.06 -7.45 -14.16
CA ALA A 440 -45.76 -8.35 -15.27
C ALA A 440 -44.26 -8.39 -15.57
N PHE A 441 -43.76 -9.62 -15.77
CA PHE A 441 -42.50 -10.06 -16.38
C PHE A 441 -41.31 -10.47 -15.49
N TYR A 442 -40.89 -11.71 -15.77
CA TYR A 442 -39.68 -12.45 -15.38
C TYR A 442 -39.72 -13.34 -14.11
N ARG A 443 -40.31 -14.55 -14.25
CA ARG A 443 -39.82 -15.76 -13.56
C ARG A 443 -38.86 -16.50 -14.49
N ALA A 444 -37.56 -16.47 -14.20
CA ALA A 444 -36.58 -17.37 -14.83
C ALA A 444 -36.38 -18.63 -13.94
N PRO A 445 -36.15 -19.82 -14.53
CA PRO A 445 -35.97 -21.05 -13.77
C PRO A 445 -34.59 -21.14 -13.08
N PRO A 446 -34.48 -21.86 -11.95
CA PRO A 446 -33.24 -21.98 -11.18
C PRO A 446 -32.19 -22.88 -11.89
N ARG A 447 -31.09 -22.30 -12.41
CA ARG A 447 -29.97 -23.04 -13.05
C ARG A 447 -28.60 -22.45 -12.65
N LEU A 448 -27.63 -23.30 -12.32
CA LEU A 448 -26.23 -22.94 -12.01
C LEU A 448 -25.27 -23.84 -12.82
N THR A 449 -24.20 -23.28 -13.36
CA THR A 449 -23.15 -23.99 -14.13
C THR A 449 -21.79 -23.90 -13.43
N LEU A 450 -21.09 -25.04 -13.29
CA LEU A 450 -19.74 -25.13 -12.69
C LEU A 450 -18.74 -25.87 -13.61
N PRO A 451 -17.42 -25.55 -13.56
CA PRO A 451 -16.39 -26.21 -14.37
C PRO A 451 -16.11 -27.68 -13.98
N THR A 452 -15.69 -28.49 -14.95
CA THR A 452 -15.71 -29.98 -14.91
C THR A 452 -14.62 -30.68 -14.09
N TYR A 453 -13.67 -29.98 -13.46
CA TYR A 453 -12.59 -30.59 -12.66
C TYR A 453 -12.95 -30.91 -11.19
N LEU A 454 -14.20 -30.68 -10.77
CA LEU A 454 -14.66 -30.87 -9.39
C LEU A 454 -15.77 -31.91 -9.23
N ARG A 455 -15.67 -33.04 -9.95
CA ARG A 455 -16.51 -34.20 -9.64
C ARG A 455 -15.88 -35.01 -8.51
N ARG A 456 -16.46 -34.82 -7.32
CA ARG A 456 -16.24 -35.51 -6.02
C ARG A 456 -15.26 -34.83 -5.07
N SER A 457 -15.52 -33.57 -4.73
CA SER A 457 -15.29 -33.01 -3.38
C SER A 457 -16.00 -31.65 -3.23
N CYS A 458 -16.82 -31.52 -2.18
CA CYS A 458 -17.21 -30.27 -1.51
C CYS A 458 -17.80 -29.11 -2.34
N ALA A 459 -19.10 -29.16 -2.64
CA ALA A 459 -19.82 -28.03 -3.26
C ALA A 459 -20.26 -26.91 -2.28
N ILE A 460 -20.01 -27.02 -0.97
CA ILE A 460 -20.52 -26.06 0.03
C ILE A 460 -19.53 -24.90 0.27
N GLY A 461 -18.25 -25.03 -0.07
CA GLY A 461 -17.20 -24.06 0.28
C GLY A 461 -16.93 -22.93 -0.74
N MET A 462 -17.58 -22.89 -1.90
CA MET A 462 -17.17 -21.98 -3.00
C MET A 462 -17.99 -20.69 -3.15
N PHE A 463 -19.00 -20.45 -2.31
CA PHE A 463 -19.80 -19.22 -2.40
C PHE A 463 -19.25 -18.03 -1.59
N SER A 464 -18.07 -18.16 -0.98
CA SER A 464 -17.44 -17.10 -0.17
C SER A 464 -16.11 -16.57 -0.75
N CYS A 465 -15.79 -16.87 -2.00
CA CYS A 465 -14.57 -16.37 -2.63
C CYS A 465 -14.88 -15.81 -4.02
N SER A 466 -14.60 -14.52 -4.21
CA SER A 466 -14.83 -13.73 -5.43
C SER A 466 -14.41 -14.46 -6.71
N CYS A 467 -15.36 -15.14 -7.37
CA CYS A 467 -15.24 -15.61 -8.74
C CYS A 467 -16.26 -14.87 -9.59
N ASN A 468 -15.80 -14.13 -10.61
CA ASN A 468 -16.64 -13.45 -11.59
C ASN A 468 -17.59 -14.45 -12.27
N VAL A 469 -18.88 -14.39 -11.95
CA VAL A 469 -19.94 -15.12 -12.66
C VAL A 469 -20.43 -14.25 -13.82
N HIS A 470 -20.20 -14.68 -15.06
CA HIS A 470 -20.75 -14.04 -16.25
C HIS A 470 -22.22 -14.46 -16.47
N VAL A 471 -23.13 -13.48 -16.46
CA VAL A 471 -24.52 -13.65 -16.92
C VAL A 471 -24.59 -13.18 -18.38
N SER A 472 -24.71 -14.10 -19.34
CA SER A 472 -24.90 -13.75 -20.75
C SER A 472 -26.39 -13.73 -21.11
N GLY A 473 -26.98 -12.55 -21.28
CA GLY A 473 -28.30 -12.38 -21.91
C GLY A 473 -28.14 -11.90 -23.35
N ARG A 474 -28.43 -12.77 -24.34
CA ARG A 474 -28.56 -12.36 -25.76
C ARG A 474 -30.00 -11.94 -26.01
N ALA A 475 -30.26 -10.64 -26.17
CA ALA A 475 -31.50 -10.14 -26.74
C ALA A 475 -31.35 -10.03 -28.27
N GLY A 476 -32.00 -10.92 -29.02
CA GLY A 476 -32.12 -10.81 -30.47
C GLY A 476 -33.27 -9.87 -30.81
N VAL A 477 -32.99 -8.73 -31.44
CA VAL A 477 -34.00 -7.83 -31.99
C VAL A 477 -34.26 -8.25 -33.44
N SER A 478 -35.38 -8.94 -33.68
CA SER A 478 -35.87 -9.23 -35.03
C SER A 478 -36.65 -8.04 -35.56
N ASN A 479 -36.21 -7.52 -36.70
CA ASN A 479 -36.81 -6.44 -37.46
C ASN A 479 -38.12 -6.93 -38.12
N SER A 480 -39.26 -6.29 -37.84
CA SER A 480 -40.52 -6.51 -38.58
C SER A 480 -41.19 -5.17 -38.88
N ARG A 481 -41.09 -4.75 -40.14
CA ARG A 481 -41.90 -3.69 -40.75
C ARG A 481 -43.28 -4.26 -41.12
N GLN A 482 -44.36 -3.58 -40.75
CA GLN A 482 -45.64 -3.54 -41.47
C GLN A 482 -46.40 -2.29 -40.97
N LYS A 483 -46.48 -1.21 -41.78
CA LYS A 483 -47.62 -0.79 -42.62
C LYS A 483 -48.93 -0.65 -41.82
N LEU A 484 -49.30 0.59 -41.46
CA LEU A 484 -50.22 1.49 -42.19
C LEU A 484 -51.70 1.20 -41.87
N ALA A 485 -52.32 2.06 -41.06
CA ALA A 485 -53.45 2.93 -41.39
C ALA A 485 -53.82 3.76 -40.15
#